data_AF-A0A948V0R3-F1
#
_entry.id   AF-A0A948V0R3-F1
#
_cell.length_a   1.000
_cell.length_b   1.000
_cell.length_c   1.000
_cell.angle_alpha   90.00
_cell.angle_beta   90.00
_cell.angle_gamma   90.00
#
_symmetry.space_group_name_H-M   'P 1'
#
loop_
_entity.id
_entity.type
_entity.pdbx_description
1 polymer ?
#
loop_
_entity_poly.entity_id
_entity_poly.type
_entity_poly.pdbx_seq_one_letter_code
_entity_poly.pdbx_strand_id
1 'polypeptide(L)'
;MALLAPIIATSGAGPSPAVAREALAPVTAADRSIGRADAPVTVVEYASFACNHCADWHRFVYPGFKARFIDTGQVRFVFRNLPTLPEEMSLPGAALARCAAPERFFDVASALMLGQDAVFRGGTREDWYAPAIAVSGRTQAQIEACVASPATLDAINRDVETAEAVGATSTPTFFVNGRRVTDRSLGGLEVAIRAAASGQ
;
A
#
# COMPACT_ATOMS: atom_id res chain seq x y z
N MET A 1 -48.21 0.64 56.58
CA MET A 1 -46.95 1.29 56.16
C MET A 1 -45.98 0.22 55.72
N ALA A 2 -45.80 0.04 54.41
CA ALA A 2 -44.69 -0.72 53.85
C ALA A 2 -44.30 -0.02 52.53
N LEU A 3 -43.21 0.73 52.59
CA LEU A 3 -42.66 1.48 51.46
C LEU A 3 -41.80 0.54 50.62
N LEU A 4 -42.21 0.30 49.37
CA LEU A 4 -41.41 -0.38 48.35
C LEU A 4 -40.38 0.62 47.80
N ALA A 5 -39.09 0.34 47.98
CA ALA A 5 -38.01 1.10 47.35
C ALA A 5 -37.68 0.50 45.97
N PRO A 6 -37.50 1.31 44.92
CA PRO A 6 -37.10 0.82 43.60
C PRO A 6 -35.61 0.48 43.57
N ILE A 7 -35.28 -0.70 43.05
CA ILE A 7 -33.91 -1.13 42.76
C ILE A 7 -33.50 -0.48 41.44
N ILE A 8 -32.60 0.49 41.50
CA ILE A 8 -31.98 1.09 40.31
C ILE A 8 -30.84 0.17 39.89
N ALA A 9 -31.05 -0.60 38.82
CA ALA A 9 -30.00 -1.39 38.20
C ALA A 9 -29.09 -0.46 37.36
N THR A 10 -27.91 -0.15 37.87
CA THR A 10 -26.88 0.57 37.13
C THR A 10 -26.25 -0.39 36.11
N SER A 11 -26.70 -0.32 34.85
CA SER A 11 -26.00 -0.96 33.74
C SER A 11 -24.67 -0.23 33.49
N GLY A 12 -23.59 -0.74 34.05
CA GLY A 12 -22.24 -0.30 33.73
C GLY A 12 -21.83 -0.85 32.36
N ALA A 13 -21.94 -0.02 31.32
CA ALA A 13 -21.27 -0.28 30.05
C ALA A 13 -19.77 0.00 30.25
N GLY A 14 -19.00 -1.05 30.54
CA GLY A 14 -17.55 -0.97 30.53
C GLY A 14 -17.02 -0.67 29.11
N PRO A 15 -15.89 0.04 28.97
CA PRO A 15 -15.28 0.28 27.67
C PRO A 15 -14.94 -1.06 27.01
N SER A 16 -15.47 -1.27 25.81
CA SER A 16 -15.17 -2.45 24.98
C SER A 16 -13.66 -2.50 24.73
N PRO A 17 -12.98 -3.65 24.89
CA PRO A 17 -11.55 -3.73 24.66
C PRO A 17 -11.27 -3.40 23.19
N ALA A 18 -10.53 -2.32 22.96
CA ALA A 18 -9.98 -2.02 21.64
C ALA A 18 -9.12 -3.21 21.24
N VAL A 19 -9.49 -3.88 20.14
CA VAL A 19 -8.70 -4.99 19.58
C VAL A 19 -7.29 -4.46 19.32
N ALA A 20 -6.30 -5.02 20.00
CA ALA A 20 -4.91 -4.64 19.82
C ALA A 20 -4.50 -4.96 18.38
N ARG A 21 -3.97 -3.95 17.66
CA ARG A 21 -3.47 -4.13 16.29
C ARG A 21 -2.20 -4.97 16.31
N GLU A 22 -2.05 -5.86 15.34
CA GLU A 22 -0.86 -6.68 15.20
C GLU A 22 0.33 -5.84 14.72
N ALA A 23 1.54 -6.35 14.96
CA ALA A 23 2.74 -5.79 14.39
C ALA A 23 2.73 -5.93 12.85
N LEU A 24 3.44 -5.02 12.16
CA LEU A 24 3.57 -5.10 10.72
C LEU A 24 4.29 -6.38 10.31
N ALA A 25 3.64 -7.18 9.45
CA ALA A 25 4.23 -8.40 8.89
C ALA A 25 5.61 -8.09 8.28
N PRO A 26 6.64 -8.93 8.56
CA PRO A 26 7.99 -8.72 8.05
C PRO A 26 8.04 -8.58 6.52
N VAL A 27 9.01 -7.83 6.02
CA VAL A 27 9.28 -7.75 4.58
C VAL A 27 10.02 -9.00 4.15
N THR A 28 9.53 -9.62 3.07
CA THR A 28 10.02 -10.88 2.52
C THR A 28 10.50 -10.70 1.08
N ALA A 29 10.99 -11.78 0.47
CA ALA A 29 11.30 -11.79 -0.96
C ALA A 29 10.05 -11.78 -1.86
N ALA A 30 8.86 -12.03 -1.29
CA ALA A 30 7.60 -11.98 -2.04
C ALA A 30 7.07 -10.53 -2.20
N ASP A 31 7.54 -9.61 -1.35
CA ASP A 31 7.22 -8.20 -1.43
C ASP A 31 7.87 -7.55 -2.65
N ARG A 32 7.22 -6.52 -3.19
CA ARG A 32 7.79 -5.68 -4.24
C ARG A 32 8.52 -4.52 -3.58
N SER A 33 9.84 -4.47 -3.73
CA SER A 33 10.68 -3.50 -3.05
C SER A 33 11.79 -2.92 -3.92
N ILE A 34 12.19 -1.69 -3.64
CA ILE A 34 13.27 -0.95 -4.31
C ILE A 34 14.16 -0.28 -3.25
N GLY A 35 15.42 -0.02 -3.62
CA GLY A 35 16.47 0.41 -2.68
C GLY A 35 17.30 -0.78 -2.19
N ARG A 36 18.29 -0.51 -1.35
CA ARG A 36 19.17 -1.57 -0.84
C ARG A 36 18.43 -2.49 0.12
N ALA A 37 18.67 -3.79 0.01
CA ALA A 37 18.04 -4.78 0.88
C ALA A 37 18.42 -4.62 2.36
N ASP A 38 19.61 -4.07 2.63
CA ASP A 38 20.19 -3.78 3.94
C ASP A 38 20.07 -2.30 4.36
N ALA A 39 19.20 -1.52 3.69
CA ALA A 39 18.97 -0.14 4.09
C ALA A 39 18.50 -0.06 5.56
N PRO A 40 18.98 0.93 6.34
CA PRO A 40 18.72 1.00 7.79
C PRO A 40 17.25 1.27 8.12
N VAL A 41 16.48 1.82 7.18
CA VAL A 41 15.05 2.11 7.34
C VAL A 41 14.25 1.42 6.25
N THR A 42 13.17 0.76 6.65
CA THR A 42 12.17 0.21 5.73
C THR A 42 10.92 1.08 5.77
N VAL A 43 10.46 1.49 4.59
CA VAL A 43 9.18 2.19 4.43
C VAL A 43 8.24 1.30 3.63
N VAL A 44 7.09 0.97 4.22
CA VAL A 44 6.03 0.18 3.58
C VAL A 44 4.86 1.10 3.24
N GLU A 45 4.45 1.10 1.98
CA GLU A 45 3.22 1.72 1.49
C GLU A 45 2.19 0.62 1.20
N TYR A 46 1.01 0.71 1.81
CA TYR A 46 -0.20 0.04 1.33
C TYR A 46 -0.94 0.99 0.40
N ALA A 47 -1.10 0.59 -0.86
CA ALA A 47 -1.65 1.45 -1.91
C ALA A 47 -2.53 0.71 -2.92
N SER A 48 -3.34 1.47 -3.63
CA SER A 48 -4.27 1.00 -4.66
C SER A 48 -4.02 1.74 -5.96
N PHE A 49 -3.93 1.00 -7.07
CA PHE A 49 -3.75 1.60 -8.40
C PHE A 49 -4.96 2.38 -8.89
N ALA A 50 -6.14 2.26 -8.27
CA ALA A 50 -7.31 3.09 -8.59
C ALA A 50 -7.52 4.25 -7.60
N CYS A 51 -6.63 4.44 -6.63
CA CYS A 51 -6.75 5.51 -5.64
C CYS A 51 -6.09 6.79 -6.15
N ASN A 52 -6.86 7.86 -6.25
CA ASN A 52 -6.37 9.19 -6.64
C ASN A 52 -5.34 9.75 -5.66
N HIS A 53 -5.50 9.53 -4.35
CA HIS A 53 -4.50 9.97 -3.36
C HIS A 53 -3.18 9.20 -3.46
N CYS A 54 -3.20 7.94 -3.90
CA CYS A 54 -1.97 7.21 -4.21
C CYS A 54 -1.31 7.80 -5.45
N ALA A 55 -2.09 8.07 -6.51
CA ALA A 55 -1.60 8.72 -7.72
C ALA A 55 -0.97 10.09 -7.43
N ASP A 56 -1.64 10.93 -6.65
CA ASP A 56 -1.12 12.24 -6.24
C ASP A 56 0.20 12.11 -5.47
N TRP A 57 0.29 11.16 -4.53
CA TRP A 57 1.52 10.92 -3.79
C TRP A 57 2.66 10.48 -4.72
N HIS A 58 2.38 9.52 -5.62
CA HIS A 58 3.35 9.04 -6.61
C HIS A 58 3.76 10.13 -7.62
N ARG A 59 2.87 11.09 -7.90
CA ARG A 59 3.15 12.21 -8.81
C ARG A 59 3.96 13.33 -8.15
N PHE A 60 3.61 13.71 -6.92
CA PHE A 60 4.09 14.95 -6.30
C PHE A 60 5.09 14.72 -5.17
N VAL A 61 5.08 13.56 -4.50
CA VAL A 61 5.93 13.27 -3.34
C VAL A 61 6.99 12.23 -3.66
N TYR A 62 6.61 11.12 -4.32
CA TYR A 62 7.50 10.00 -4.58
C TYR A 62 8.81 10.36 -5.31
N PRO A 63 8.84 11.25 -6.33
CA PRO A 63 10.10 11.58 -7.00
C PRO A 63 11.14 12.18 -6.06
N GLY A 64 10.71 13.12 -5.20
CA GLY A 64 11.57 13.72 -4.17
C GLY A 64 11.96 12.73 -3.07
N PHE A 65 11.01 11.89 -2.65
CA PHE A 65 11.26 10.83 -1.68
C PHE A 65 12.29 9.82 -2.18
N LYS A 66 12.13 9.33 -3.42
CA LYS A 66 13.02 8.37 -4.06
C LYS A 66 14.43 8.92 -4.17
N ALA A 67 14.59 10.11 -4.76
CA ALA A 67 15.89 10.75 -4.93
C ALA A 67 16.61 10.96 -3.59
N ARG A 68 15.86 11.32 -2.54
CA ARG A 68 16.44 11.65 -1.24
C ARG A 68 16.76 10.44 -0.37
N PHE A 69 15.93 9.41 -0.39
CA PHE A 69 16.02 8.31 0.58
C PHE A 69 16.27 6.94 -0.03
N ILE A 70 15.65 6.63 -1.17
CA ILE A 70 15.81 5.32 -1.82
C ILE A 70 17.17 5.30 -2.55
N ASP A 71 17.43 6.29 -3.39
CA ASP A 71 18.61 6.35 -4.26
C ASP A 71 19.90 6.60 -3.46
N THR A 72 19.79 7.20 -2.28
CA THR A 72 20.91 7.38 -1.33
C THR A 72 21.13 6.16 -0.42
N GLY A 73 20.32 5.10 -0.58
CA GLY A 73 20.44 3.86 0.18
C GLY A 73 20.00 3.95 1.65
N GLN A 74 19.33 5.03 2.05
CA GLN A 74 18.78 5.20 3.40
C GLN A 74 17.52 4.38 3.62
N VAL A 75 16.71 4.19 2.57
CA VAL A 75 15.41 3.52 2.64
C VAL A 75 15.34 2.34 1.68
N ARG A 76 14.84 1.21 2.21
CA ARG A 76 14.19 0.16 1.43
C ARG A 76 12.70 0.48 1.36
N PHE A 77 12.21 0.78 0.17
CA PHE A 77 10.80 1.08 -0.05
C PHE A 77 10.06 -0.17 -0.51
N VAL A 78 8.91 -0.44 0.08
CA VAL A 78 8.09 -1.63 -0.17
C VAL A 78 6.68 -1.20 -0.51
N PHE A 79 6.13 -1.80 -1.57
CA PHE A 79 4.75 -1.61 -1.98
C PHE A 79 3.94 -2.88 -1.66
N ARG A 80 2.83 -2.73 -0.94
CA ARG A 80 1.84 -3.78 -0.70
C ARG A 80 0.49 -3.37 -1.28
N ASN A 81 -0.16 -4.31 -1.94
CA ASN A 81 -1.43 -4.04 -2.60
C ASN A 81 -2.54 -3.93 -1.56
N LEU A 82 -3.34 -2.88 -1.66
CA LEU A 82 -4.61 -2.75 -0.95
C LEU A 82 -5.65 -2.26 -1.95
N PRO A 83 -6.18 -3.13 -2.85
CA PRO A 83 -7.17 -2.74 -3.83
C PRO A 83 -8.38 -2.06 -3.16
N THR A 84 -8.78 -0.90 -3.68
CA THR A 84 -9.92 -0.11 -3.19
C THR A 84 -11.04 -0.09 -4.22
N LEU A 85 -12.23 0.38 -3.84
CA LEU A 85 -13.29 0.63 -4.81
C LEU A 85 -12.88 1.70 -5.84
N PRO A 86 -13.33 1.59 -7.11
CA PRO A 86 -14.01 0.44 -7.72
C PRO A 86 -13.07 -0.76 -7.91
N GLU A 87 -13.49 -1.94 -7.44
CA GLU A 87 -12.64 -3.15 -7.40
C GLU A 87 -12.31 -3.66 -8.81
N GLU A 88 -13.24 -3.51 -9.74
CA GLU A 88 -13.07 -3.85 -11.15
C GLU A 88 -11.94 -3.05 -11.83
N MET A 89 -11.42 -2.00 -11.18
CA MET A 89 -10.27 -1.22 -11.64
C MET A 89 -9.02 -1.50 -10.81
N SER A 90 -9.14 -1.57 -9.49
CA SER A 90 -7.98 -1.69 -8.60
C SER A 90 -7.37 -3.08 -8.58
N LEU A 91 -8.19 -4.14 -8.59
CA LEU A 91 -7.70 -5.52 -8.55
C LEU A 91 -6.97 -5.92 -9.84
N PRO A 92 -7.49 -5.64 -11.06
CA PRO A 92 -6.75 -5.91 -12.29
C PRO A 92 -5.45 -5.10 -12.40
N GLY A 93 -5.44 -3.86 -11.90
CA GLY A 93 -4.22 -3.04 -11.85
C GLY A 93 -3.16 -3.63 -10.93
N ALA A 94 -3.57 -4.13 -9.76
CA ALA A 94 -2.68 -4.83 -8.83
C ALA A 94 -2.12 -6.12 -9.45
N ALA A 95 -2.97 -6.90 -10.12
CA ALA A 95 -2.55 -8.11 -10.82
C ALA A 95 -1.53 -7.80 -11.93
N LEU A 96 -1.80 -6.79 -12.76
CA LEU A 96 -0.89 -6.34 -13.81
C LEU A 96 0.47 -5.93 -13.24
N ALA A 97 0.48 -5.08 -12.20
CA ALA A 97 1.73 -4.65 -11.56
C ALA A 97 2.52 -5.83 -11.00
N ARG A 98 1.86 -6.74 -10.26
CA ARG A 98 2.51 -7.93 -9.69
C ARG A 98 3.08 -8.86 -10.76
N CYS A 99 2.45 -8.91 -11.93
CA CYS A 99 2.84 -9.75 -13.06
C CYS A 99 3.95 -9.18 -13.93
N ALA A 100 4.39 -7.95 -13.69
CA ALA A 100 5.62 -7.42 -14.27
C ALA A 100 6.84 -8.27 -13.87
N ALA A 101 7.95 -8.12 -14.60
CA ALA A 101 9.24 -8.57 -14.10
C ALA A 101 9.52 -7.90 -12.74
N PRO A 102 10.04 -8.61 -11.73
CA PRO A 102 10.22 -8.07 -10.37
C PRO A 102 10.94 -6.71 -10.33
N GLU A 103 11.99 -6.56 -11.13
CA GLU A 103 12.80 -5.36 -11.28
C GLU A 103 12.09 -4.20 -12.01
N ARG A 104 11.02 -4.51 -12.74
CA ARG A 104 10.17 -3.54 -13.45
C ARG A 104 8.92 -3.14 -12.69
N PHE A 105 8.67 -3.73 -11.52
CA PHE A 105 7.45 -3.47 -10.75
C PHE A 105 7.22 -1.97 -10.52
N PHE A 106 8.24 -1.21 -10.11
CA PHE A 106 8.08 0.22 -9.81
C PHE A 106 7.91 1.09 -11.07
N ASP A 107 8.45 0.65 -12.22
CA ASP A 107 8.21 1.31 -13.51
C ASP A 107 6.72 1.15 -13.90
N VAL A 108 6.19 -0.08 -13.77
CA VAL A 108 4.78 -0.41 -14.02
C VAL A 108 3.86 0.29 -13.03
N ALA A 109 4.22 0.29 -11.75
CA ALA A 109 3.45 0.94 -10.71
C ALA A 109 3.35 2.46 -10.95
N SER A 110 4.45 3.11 -11.37
CA SER A 110 4.44 4.52 -11.74
C SER A 110 3.55 4.77 -12.96
N ALA A 111 3.65 3.95 -14.01
CA ALA A 111 2.81 4.06 -15.19
C ALA A 111 1.30 3.94 -14.85
N LEU A 112 0.93 2.99 -13.99
CA LEU A 112 -0.45 2.83 -13.53
C LEU A 112 -0.92 4.01 -12.67
N MET A 113 -0.12 4.44 -11.69
CA MET A 113 -0.51 5.56 -10.81
C MET A 113 -0.68 6.86 -11.61
N LEU A 114 0.22 7.16 -12.55
CA LEU A 114 0.16 8.38 -13.35
C LEU A 114 -0.87 8.31 -14.49
N GLY A 115 -1.29 7.11 -14.89
CA GLY A 115 -2.19 6.88 -16.00
C GLY A 115 -3.68 6.86 -15.67
N GLN A 116 -4.09 6.92 -14.39
CA GLN A 116 -5.50 6.84 -13.98
C GLN A 116 -6.40 7.85 -14.72
N ASP A 117 -5.87 9.03 -14.99
CA ASP A 117 -6.52 10.12 -15.72
C ASP A 117 -6.99 9.74 -17.13
N ALA A 118 -6.39 8.74 -17.76
CA ALA A 118 -6.80 8.26 -19.08
C ALA A 118 -8.28 7.82 -19.07
N VAL A 119 -8.70 7.13 -18.00
CA VAL A 119 -10.09 6.65 -17.84
C VAL A 119 -11.01 7.79 -17.42
N PHE A 120 -10.59 8.66 -16.49
CA PHE A 120 -11.41 9.78 -16.03
C PHE A 120 -11.69 10.83 -17.11
N ARG A 121 -10.88 10.88 -18.17
CA ARG A 121 -11.07 11.77 -19.33
C ARG A 121 -11.84 11.11 -20.48
N GLY A 122 -12.52 9.99 -20.22
CA GLY A 122 -13.37 9.29 -21.21
C GLY A 122 -12.64 8.28 -22.09
N GLY A 123 -11.38 7.93 -21.76
CA GLY A 123 -10.66 6.84 -22.39
C GLY A 123 -11.03 5.46 -21.82
N THR A 124 -10.36 4.42 -22.29
CA THR A 124 -10.60 3.03 -21.89
C THR A 124 -9.58 2.53 -20.87
N ARG A 125 -9.81 1.33 -20.33
CA ARG A 125 -8.84 0.64 -19.48
C ARG A 125 -7.55 0.31 -20.24
N GLU A 126 -7.67 0.01 -21.53
CA GLU A 126 -6.54 -0.28 -22.40
C GLU A 126 -5.65 0.95 -22.56
N ASP A 127 -6.23 2.15 -22.70
CA ASP A 127 -5.47 3.41 -22.73
C ASP A 127 -4.64 3.60 -21.44
N TRP A 128 -5.18 3.14 -20.31
CA TRP A 128 -4.51 3.17 -19.02
C TRP A 128 -3.44 2.07 -18.87
N TYR A 129 -3.69 0.86 -19.33
CA TYR A 129 -2.83 -0.31 -19.08
C TYR A 129 -1.73 -0.49 -20.13
N ALA A 130 -1.92 -0.05 -21.36
CA ALA A 130 -0.94 -0.23 -22.43
C ALA A 130 0.45 0.35 -22.08
N PRO A 131 0.58 1.57 -21.50
CA PRO A 131 1.89 2.08 -21.07
C PRO A 131 2.55 1.23 -19.98
N ALA A 132 1.75 0.70 -19.05
CA ALA A 132 2.21 -0.15 -17.97
C ALA A 132 2.70 -1.52 -18.48
N ILE A 133 1.98 -2.12 -19.44
CA ILE A 133 2.41 -3.35 -20.13
C ILE A 133 3.71 -3.14 -20.88
N ALA A 134 3.87 -2.01 -21.58
CA ALA A 134 5.05 -1.71 -22.40
C ALA A 134 6.35 -1.66 -21.58
N VAL A 135 6.30 -1.25 -20.31
CA VAL A 135 7.46 -1.16 -19.41
C VAL A 135 7.62 -2.37 -18.48
N SER A 136 6.74 -3.36 -18.59
CA SER A 136 6.66 -4.51 -17.67
C SER A 136 7.85 -5.47 -17.73
N GLY A 137 8.67 -5.40 -18.78
CA GLY A 137 9.71 -6.40 -19.06
C GLY A 137 9.15 -7.78 -19.43
N ARG A 138 7.86 -7.87 -19.78
CA ARG A 138 7.20 -9.12 -20.21
C ARG A 138 6.35 -8.89 -21.45
N THR A 139 6.11 -9.97 -22.18
CA THR A 139 5.14 -9.99 -23.28
C THR A 139 3.71 -9.99 -22.74
N GLN A 140 2.77 -9.53 -23.56
CA GLN A 140 1.33 -9.57 -23.23
C GLN A 140 0.88 -10.97 -22.79
N ALA A 141 1.24 -12.01 -23.55
CA ALA A 141 0.87 -13.39 -23.23
C ALA A 141 1.42 -13.86 -21.87
N GLN A 142 2.63 -13.44 -21.49
CA GLN A 142 3.20 -13.76 -20.18
C GLN A 142 2.47 -13.04 -19.03
N ILE A 143 2.03 -11.80 -19.26
CA ILE A 143 1.22 -11.06 -18.29
C ILE A 143 -0.13 -11.75 -18.13
N GLU A 144 -0.82 -12.06 -19.23
CA GLU A 144 -2.13 -12.73 -19.20
C GLU A 144 -2.07 -14.08 -18.48
N ALA A 145 -1.08 -14.91 -18.79
CA ALA A 145 -0.88 -16.18 -18.12
C ALA A 145 -0.60 -16.01 -16.61
N CYS A 146 0.15 -14.97 -16.23
CA CYS A 146 0.43 -14.67 -14.83
C CYS A 146 -0.82 -14.14 -14.10
N VAL A 147 -1.59 -13.25 -14.71
CA VAL A 147 -2.82 -12.69 -14.13
C VAL A 147 -3.86 -13.78 -13.90
N ALA A 148 -3.93 -14.76 -14.81
CA ALA A 148 -4.83 -15.91 -14.68
C ALA A 148 -4.40 -16.93 -13.59
N SER A 149 -3.20 -16.80 -13.02
CA SER A 149 -2.70 -17.72 -11.99
C SER A 149 -3.34 -17.42 -10.63
N PRO A 150 -3.85 -18.44 -9.90
CA PRO A 150 -4.32 -18.27 -8.52
C PRO A 150 -3.26 -17.64 -7.60
N ALA A 151 -1.97 -17.94 -7.84
CA ALA A 151 -0.88 -17.39 -7.05
C ALA A 151 -0.77 -15.86 -7.10
N THR A 152 -1.26 -15.23 -8.18
CA THR A 152 -1.30 -13.77 -8.30
C THR A 152 -2.34 -13.20 -7.34
N LEU A 153 -3.54 -13.78 -7.32
CA LEU A 153 -4.61 -13.37 -6.41
C LEU A 153 -4.26 -13.67 -4.96
N ASP A 154 -3.72 -14.86 -4.66
CA ASP A 154 -3.31 -15.25 -3.31
C ASP A 154 -2.30 -14.25 -2.71
N ALA A 155 -1.40 -13.73 -3.54
CA ALA A 155 -0.41 -12.79 -3.07
C ALA A 155 -0.94 -11.36 -2.93
N ILE A 156 -2.02 -10.98 -3.65
CA ILE A 156 -2.76 -9.74 -3.39
C ILE A 156 -3.55 -9.89 -2.08
N ASN A 157 -4.24 -11.01 -1.89
CA ASN A 157 -5.01 -11.29 -0.69
C ASN A 157 -4.13 -11.30 0.56
N ARG A 158 -2.91 -11.86 0.47
CA ARG A 158 -1.93 -11.77 1.55
C ARG A 158 -1.61 -10.31 1.92
N ASP A 159 -1.39 -9.45 0.92
CA ASP A 159 -1.14 -8.03 1.21
C ASP A 159 -2.35 -7.40 1.92
N VAL A 160 -3.58 -7.71 1.49
CA VAL A 160 -4.83 -7.23 2.11
C VAL A 160 -4.97 -7.73 3.56
N GLU A 161 -4.77 -9.03 3.81
CA GLU A 161 -4.82 -9.62 5.16
C GLU A 161 -3.80 -8.94 6.09
N THR A 162 -2.58 -8.68 5.60
CA THR A 162 -1.57 -7.97 6.41
C THR A 162 -1.93 -6.50 6.63
N ALA A 163 -2.68 -5.87 5.74
CA ALA A 163 -3.20 -4.52 5.92
C ALA A 163 -4.28 -4.50 7.01
N GLU A 164 -5.21 -5.44 6.99
CA GLU A 164 -6.28 -5.57 7.99
C GLU A 164 -5.72 -5.80 9.39
N ALA A 165 -4.75 -6.72 9.54
CA ALA A 165 -4.10 -7.04 10.82
C ALA A 165 -3.48 -5.82 11.51
N VAL A 166 -2.94 -4.87 10.73
CA VAL A 166 -2.35 -3.62 11.24
C VAL A 166 -3.32 -2.43 11.22
N GLY A 167 -4.59 -2.66 10.86
CA GLY A 167 -5.64 -1.64 10.75
C GLY A 167 -5.41 -0.61 9.64
N ALA A 168 -4.73 -0.97 8.56
CA ALA A 168 -4.57 -0.15 7.36
C ALA A 168 -5.80 -0.29 6.45
N THR A 169 -6.85 0.48 6.77
CA THR A 169 -8.15 0.42 6.10
C THR A 169 -8.35 1.48 5.02
N SER A 170 -7.32 2.26 4.68
CA SER A 170 -7.35 3.30 3.66
C SER A 170 -6.00 3.48 2.97
N THR A 171 -6.02 4.10 1.79
CA THR A 171 -4.82 4.29 0.96
C THR A 171 -4.53 5.77 0.64
N PRO A 172 -3.26 6.12 0.40
CA PRO A 172 -2.09 5.36 0.82
C PRO A 172 -1.94 5.37 2.36
N THR A 173 -1.53 4.23 2.92
CA THR A 173 -1.11 4.09 4.33
C THR A 173 0.39 3.79 4.37
N PHE A 174 1.13 4.52 5.21
CA PHE A 174 2.58 4.35 5.35
C PHE A 174 2.99 3.81 6.72
N PHE A 175 4.02 2.98 6.72
CA PHE A 175 4.74 2.55 7.90
C PHE A 175 6.24 2.77 7.72
N VAL A 176 6.93 3.22 8.77
CA VAL A 176 8.39 3.38 8.83
C VAL A 176 8.90 2.50 9.96
N ASN A 177 9.70 1.48 9.64
CA ASN A 177 10.14 0.43 10.58
C ASN A 177 8.98 -0.12 11.44
N GLY A 178 7.83 -0.39 10.82
CA GLY A 178 6.63 -0.92 11.49
C GLY A 178 5.77 0.12 12.21
N ARG A 179 6.20 1.37 12.33
CA ARG A 179 5.43 2.46 12.95
C ARG A 179 4.59 3.19 11.91
N ARG A 180 3.28 3.31 12.13
CA ARG A 180 2.38 4.02 11.22
C ARG A 180 2.72 5.51 11.17
N VAL A 181 2.75 6.07 9.95
CA VAL A 181 2.95 7.51 9.71
C VAL A 181 1.68 8.11 9.12
N THR A 182 1.18 9.17 9.75
CA THR A 182 -0.05 9.88 9.34
C THR A 182 0.23 11.05 8.41
N ASP A 183 1.36 11.75 8.58
CA ASP A 183 1.82 12.78 7.65
C ASP A 183 2.56 12.13 6.48
N ARG A 184 1.85 12.04 5.35
CA ARG A 184 2.30 11.37 4.12
C ARG A 184 3.10 12.32 3.21
N SER A 185 3.31 13.57 3.63
CA SER A 185 4.17 14.50 2.90
C SER A 185 5.63 14.05 2.93
N LEU A 186 6.45 14.63 2.05
CA LEU A 186 7.89 14.38 2.07
C LEU A 186 8.51 14.74 3.43
N GLY A 187 8.06 15.84 4.06
CA GLY A 187 8.54 16.29 5.36
C GLY A 187 8.11 15.36 6.51
N GLY A 188 6.86 14.91 6.50
CA GLY A 188 6.35 13.96 7.51
C GLY A 188 7.09 12.62 7.48
N LEU A 189 7.26 12.06 6.29
CA LEU A 189 8.03 10.83 6.10
C LEU A 189 9.50 11.02 6.48
N GLU A 190 10.10 12.17 6.16
CA GLU A 190 11.47 12.49 6.55
C GLU A 190 11.65 12.49 8.08
N VAL A 191 10.74 13.11 8.83
CA VAL A 191 10.79 13.12 10.30
C VAL A 191 10.75 11.69 10.83
N ALA A 192 9.85 10.86 10.32
CA ALA A 192 9.73 9.47 10.74
C ALA A 192 10.97 8.63 10.38
N ILE A 193 11.53 8.82 9.19
CA ILE A 193 12.76 8.13 8.74
C ILE A 193 13.94 8.49 9.65
N ARG A 194 14.12 9.77 9.96
CA ARG A 194 15.21 10.23 10.84
C ARG A 194 15.08 9.68 12.25
N ALA A 195 13.86 9.65 12.81
CA ALA A 195 13.60 9.04 14.11
C ALA A 195 13.98 7.55 14.11
N ALA A 196 13.48 6.81 13.10
CA ALA A 196 13.75 5.39 12.95
C ALA A 196 15.26 5.08 12.77
N ALA A 197 15.98 5.89 11.99
CA ALA A 197 17.42 5.74 11.79
C ALA A 197 18.23 6.02 13.08
N SER A 198 17.69 6.81 14.00
CA SER A 198 18.32 7.11 15.29
C SER A 198 17.95 6.12 16.41
N GLY A 199 17.11 5.12 16.12
CA GLY A 199 16.61 4.15 17.10
C GLY A 199 15.54 4.70 18.05
N GLN A 200 14.86 5.79 17.66
CA GLN A 200 13.81 6.47 18.44
C GLN A 200 12.40 6.13 17.92
#